data_AF-A0A521H9Z3-F1
#
_entry.id   AF-A0A521H9Z3-F1
#
_cell.length_a   1.000
_cell.length_b   1.000
_cell.length_c   1.000
_cell.angle_alpha   90.00
_cell.angle_beta   90.00
_cell.angle_gamma   90.00
#
_symmetry.space_group_name_H-M   'P 1'
#
loop_
_entity.id
_entity.type
_entity.pdbx_description
1 polymer ?
#
loop_
_entity_poly.entity_id
_entity_poly.type
_entity_poly.pdbx_seq_one_letter_code
_entity_poly.pdbx_strand_id
1 'polypeptide(L)'
;MAAALDIRIRWLLLVSILGAVFYWFGSALTPFIVAGLFAYLFNPLVEKLERHKIGRSLGVSLLFLVLTLALVGIVLVLVPFMQKQVTRFIEQLPNWIAWARNVAAPWLEQRFGFSFEMFDSEGVVTLLQNHWREAGGLAGTLVAKVSKSGFAVVAWLLNLVIVPVAAFYLLRDWNLLVERIHALLPRHIEPVVVRLVRESDETLGA
;
A
#
# COMPACT_ATOMS: atom_id res chain seq x y z
N MET A 1 -4.87 -45.96 -17.33
CA MET A 1 -3.56 -45.26 -17.30
C MET A 1 -3.53 -44.03 -18.21
N ALA A 2 -4.07 -44.07 -19.44
CA ALA A 2 -4.11 -42.91 -20.36
C ALA A 2 -4.92 -41.69 -19.87
N ALA A 3 -6.07 -41.89 -19.20
CA ALA A 3 -6.90 -40.79 -18.69
C ALA A 3 -6.23 -39.94 -17.59
N ALA A 4 -5.33 -40.54 -16.81
CA ALA A 4 -4.58 -39.84 -15.77
C ALA A 4 -3.42 -39.01 -16.35
N LEU A 5 -2.96 -39.31 -17.57
CA LEU A 5 -1.94 -38.54 -18.27
C LEU A 5 -2.53 -37.25 -18.86
N ASP A 6 -3.74 -37.33 -19.43
CA ASP A 6 -4.47 -36.18 -20.00
C ASP A 6 -4.81 -35.13 -18.91
N ILE A 7 -5.25 -35.56 -17.72
CA ILE A 7 -5.52 -34.63 -16.61
C ILE A 7 -4.25 -33.86 -16.19
N ARG A 8 -3.10 -34.54 -16.09
CA ARG A 8 -1.83 -33.92 -15.68
C ARG A 8 -1.33 -32.92 -16.72
N ILE A 9 -1.45 -33.26 -18.00
CA ILE A 9 -1.07 -32.36 -19.10
C ILE A 9 -1.96 -31.13 -19.12
N ARG A 10 -3.27 -31.27 -18.92
CA ARG A 10 -4.21 -30.13 -18.80
C ARG A 10 -3.86 -29.21 -17.65
N TRP A 11 -3.49 -29.75 -16.49
CA TRP A 11 -3.05 -28.95 -15.34
C TRP A 11 -1.72 -28.24 -15.60
N LEU A 12 -0.75 -28.93 -16.21
CA LEU A 12 0.53 -28.31 -16.59
C LEU A 12 0.32 -27.18 -17.61
N LEU A 13 -0.56 -27.37 -18.58
CA LEU A 13 -0.93 -26.33 -19.55
C LEU A 13 -1.63 -25.15 -18.85
N LEU A 14 -2.58 -25.41 -17.95
CA LEU A 14 -3.24 -24.38 -17.16
C LEU A 14 -2.24 -23.54 -16.35
N VAL A 15 -1.33 -24.20 -15.61
CA VAL A 15 -0.31 -23.52 -14.81
C VAL A 15 0.64 -22.72 -15.69
N SER A 16 1.07 -23.26 -16.84
CA SER A 16 1.91 -22.54 -17.80
C SER A 16 1.22 -21.31 -18.38
N ILE A 17 -0.07 -21.42 -18.75
CA ILE A 17 -0.85 -20.29 -19.26
C ILE A 17 -1.01 -19.24 -18.17
N LEU A 18 -1.35 -19.64 -16.93
CA LEU A 18 -1.46 -18.72 -15.81
C LEU A 18 -0.13 -18.00 -15.56
N GLY A 19 0.98 -18.74 -15.53
CA GLY A 19 2.32 -18.19 -15.34
C GLY A 19 2.71 -17.21 -16.44
N ALA A 20 2.40 -17.51 -17.70
CA ALA A 20 2.62 -16.61 -18.83
C ALA A 20 1.79 -15.33 -18.71
N VAL A 21 0.51 -15.43 -18.34
CA VAL A 21 -0.36 -14.26 -18.09
C VAL A 21 0.20 -13.40 -16.96
N PHE A 22 0.62 -14.00 -15.85
CA PHE A 22 1.24 -13.28 -14.74
C PHE A 22 2.55 -12.60 -15.14
N TYR A 23 3.37 -13.24 -15.97
CA TYR A 23 4.62 -12.66 -16.44
C TYR A 23 4.38 -11.44 -17.37
N TRP A 24 3.44 -11.55 -18.30
CA TRP A 24 3.14 -10.50 -19.27
C TRP A 24 2.27 -9.36 -18.71
N PHE A 25 1.32 -9.68 -17.83
CA PHE A 25 0.35 -8.71 -17.29
C PHE A 25 0.53 -8.42 -15.79
N GLY A 26 1.58 -8.93 -15.15
CA GLY A 26 1.76 -8.83 -13.69
C GLY A 26 1.67 -7.39 -13.16
N SER A 27 2.25 -6.43 -13.87
CA SER A 27 2.16 -5.00 -13.52
C SER A 27 0.73 -4.44 -13.60
N ALA A 28 -0.04 -4.86 -14.60
CA ALA A 28 -1.44 -4.48 -14.77
C ALA A 28 -2.39 -5.23 -13.81
N LEU A 29 -2.03 -6.45 -13.41
CA LEU A 29 -2.77 -7.29 -12.46
C LEU A 29 -2.53 -6.89 -11.00
N THR A 30 -1.38 -6.29 -10.69
CA THR A 30 -1.01 -5.84 -9.34
C THR A 30 -2.15 -5.11 -8.61
N PRO A 31 -2.79 -4.06 -9.17
CA PRO A 31 -3.89 -3.38 -8.49
C PRO A 31 -5.10 -4.28 -8.22
N PHE A 32 -5.37 -5.26 -9.08
CA PHE A 32 -6.47 -6.21 -8.90
C PHE A 32 -6.16 -7.24 -7.81
N ILE A 33 -4.90 -7.68 -7.70
CA ILE A 33 -4.46 -8.59 -6.63
C ILE A 33 -4.57 -7.87 -5.28
N VAL A 34 -4.07 -6.64 -5.19
CA VAL A 34 -4.17 -5.82 -3.97
C VAL A 34 -5.64 -5.58 -3.61
N ALA A 35 -6.47 -5.25 -4.60
CA ALA A 35 -7.91 -5.09 -4.42
C ALA A 35 -8.60 -6.38 -3.95
N GLY A 36 -8.21 -7.54 -4.49
CA GLY A 36 -8.71 -8.84 -4.07
C GLY A 36 -8.33 -9.19 -2.65
N LEU A 37 -7.10 -8.87 -2.23
CA LEU A 37 -6.66 -9.02 -0.85
C LEU A 37 -7.47 -8.14 0.10
N PHE A 38 -7.72 -6.89 -0.29
CA PHE A 38 -8.62 -6.00 0.46
C PHE A 38 -10.03 -6.55 0.53
N ALA A 39 -10.58 -7.05 -0.59
CA ALA A 39 -11.91 -7.64 -0.62
C ALA A 39 -12.00 -8.85 0.33
N TYR A 40 -11.02 -9.76 0.32
CA TYR A 40 -10.97 -10.88 1.26
C TYR A 40 -10.94 -10.40 2.72
N LEU A 41 -10.08 -9.43 3.05
CA LEU A 41 -9.95 -8.88 4.40
C LEU A 41 -11.23 -8.19 4.90
N PHE A 42 -11.91 -7.46 4.02
CA PHE A 42 -13.09 -6.67 4.35
C PHE A 42 -14.41 -7.44 4.20
N ASN A 43 -14.41 -8.61 3.55
CA ASN A 43 -15.61 -9.42 3.37
C ASN A 43 -16.29 -9.80 4.71
N PRO A 44 -15.58 -10.24 5.77
CA PRO A 44 -16.20 -10.53 7.06
C PRO A 44 -16.90 -9.32 7.69
N LEU A 45 -16.40 -8.10 7.43
CA LEU A 45 -17.05 -6.87 7.90
C LEU A 45 -18.36 -6.64 7.15
N VAL A 46 -18.38 -6.79 5.83
CA VAL A 46 -19.60 -6.66 5.02
C VAL A 46 -20.63 -7.73 5.39
N GLU A 47 -20.20 -8.98 5.60
CA GLU A 47 -21.08 -10.06 6.05
C GLU A 47 -21.71 -9.77 7.43
N LYS A 48 -20.97 -9.14 8.35
CA LYS A 48 -21.54 -8.67 9.62
C LYS A 48 -22.63 -7.62 9.41
N LEU A 49 -22.47 -6.72 8.43
CA LEU A 49 -23.53 -5.75 8.07
C LEU A 49 -24.72 -6.44 7.41
N GLU A 50 -24.50 -7.44 6.55
CA GLU A 50 -25.58 -8.22 5.91
C GLU A 50 -26.48 -8.92 6.94
N ARG A 51 -25.90 -9.43 8.03
CA ARG A 51 -26.67 -10.02 9.16
C ARG A 51 -27.67 -9.04 9.79
N HIS A 52 -27.46 -7.73 9.64
CA HIS A 52 -28.37 -6.68 10.10
C HIS A 52 -29.42 -6.29 9.04
N LYS A 53 -29.67 -7.15 8.04
CA LYS A 53 -30.61 -6.94 6.91
C LYS A 53 -30.21 -5.78 5.97
N ILE A 54 -28.95 -5.36 5.98
CA ILE A 54 -28.43 -4.41 5.00
C ILE A 54 -28.07 -5.18 3.72
N GLY A 55 -28.61 -4.79 2.57
CA GLY A 55 -28.25 -5.41 1.30
C GLY A 55 -26.76 -5.26 1.01
N ARG A 56 -26.12 -6.30 0.45
CA ARG A 56 -24.67 -6.35 0.19
C ARG A 56 -24.09 -5.09 -0.42
N SER A 57 -24.72 -4.58 -1.49
CA SER A 57 -24.29 -3.35 -2.17
C SER A 57 -24.25 -2.13 -1.24
N LEU A 58 -25.25 -1.99 -0.36
CA LEU A 58 -25.29 -0.93 0.65
C LEU A 58 -24.23 -1.15 1.74
N GLY A 59 -24.02 -2.39 2.17
CA GLY A 59 -22.97 -2.74 3.15
C GLY A 59 -21.58 -2.38 2.65
N VAL A 60 -21.26 -2.72 1.40
CA VAL A 60 -19.99 -2.36 0.75
C VAL A 60 -19.86 -0.85 0.59
N SER A 61 -20.93 -0.18 0.16
CA SER A 61 -20.93 1.28 -0.02
C SER A 61 -20.70 2.02 1.30
N LEU A 62 -21.34 1.57 2.38
CA LEU A 62 -21.16 2.14 3.71
C LEU A 62 -19.73 1.89 4.24
N LEU A 63 -19.20 0.69 4.04
CA LEU A 63 -17.82 0.38 4.43
C LEU A 63 -16.83 1.29 3.69
N PHE A 64 -16.96 1.42 2.36
CA PHE A 64 -16.10 2.30 1.57
C PHE A 64 -16.24 3.76 1.98
N LEU A 65 -17.45 4.21 2.32
CA LEU A 65 -17.69 5.56 2.82
C LEU A 65 -16.94 5.78 4.15
N VAL A 66 -17.07 4.86 5.11
CA VAL A 66 -16.39 4.93 6.41
C VAL A 66 -14.87 4.89 6.24
N LEU A 67 -14.34 3.98 5.41
CA LEU A 67 -12.91 3.90 5.14
C LEU A 67 -12.38 5.17 4.47
N THR A 68 -13.12 5.73 3.51
CA THR A 68 -12.74 6.98 2.83
C THR A 68 -12.75 8.14 3.81
N LEU A 69 -13.79 8.27 4.63
CA LEU A 69 -13.88 9.31 5.66
C LEU A 69 -12.76 9.17 6.70
N ALA A 70 -12.47 7.95 7.14
CA ALA A 70 -11.37 7.68 8.06
C ALA A 70 -10.02 8.05 7.44
N LEU A 71 -9.76 7.67 6.18
CA LEU A 71 -8.55 8.00 5.47
C LEU A 71 -8.39 9.52 5.29
N VAL A 72 -9.45 10.20 4.84
CA VAL A 72 -9.45 11.67 4.71
C VAL A 72 -9.21 12.33 6.07
N GLY A 73 -9.88 11.86 7.13
CA GLY A 73 -9.68 12.35 8.49
C GLY A 73 -8.23 12.17 8.97
N ILE A 74 -7.64 10.99 8.74
CA ILE A 74 -6.23 10.71 9.04
C ILE A 74 -5.33 11.67 8.27
N VAL A 75 -5.53 11.84 6.96
CA VAL A 75 -4.71 12.75 6.14
C VAL A 75 -4.83 14.19 6.63
N LEU A 76 -6.04 14.66 6.93
CA LEU A 76 -6.29 16.02 7.41
C LEU A 76 -5.65 16.31 8.78
N VAL A 77 -5.45 15.30 9.64
CA VAL A 77 -4.80 15.46 10.94
C VAL A 77 -3.30 15.21 10.86
N LEU A 78 -2.91 14.12 10.20
CA LEU A 78 -1.54 13.64 10.14
C LEU A 78 -0.66 14.54 9.29
N VAL A 79 -1.13 15.03 8.13
CA VAL A 79 -0.35 15.92 7.25
C VAL A 79 0.05 17.22 7.97
N PRO A 80 -0.87 18.01 8.57
CA PRO A 80 -0.45 19.23 9.26
C PRO A 80 0.36 18.95 10.52
N PHE A 81 0.11 17.83 11.22
CA PHE A 81 0.91 17.42 12.36
C PHE A 81 2.37 17.13 11.93
N MET A 82 2.55 16.34 10.88
CA MET A 82 3.87 16.05 10.30
C MET A 82 4.54 17.33 9.78
N GLN A 83 3.80 18.22 9.12
CA GLN A 83 4.33 19.50 8.63
C GLN A 83 4.87 20.35 9.78
N LYS A 84 4.11 20.47 10.89
CA LYS A 84 4.58 21.19 12.09
C LYS A 84 5.83 20.55 12.68
N GLN A 85 5.87 19.22 12.72
CA GLN A 85 7.02 18.49 13.27
C GLN A 85 8.29 18.70 12.43
N VAL A 86 8.18 18.61 11.10
CA VAL A 86 9.29 18.83 10.18
C VAL A 86 9.74 20.29 10.21
N THR A 87 8.80 21.25 10.26
CA THR A 87 9.15 22.68 10.34
C THR A 87 9.92 22.97 11.63
N ARG A 88 9.47 22.46 12.79
CA ARG A 88 10.20 22.62 14.06
C ARG A 88 11.60 22.00 14.02
N PHE A 89 11.76 20.86 13.37
CA PHE A 89 13.06 20.23 13.19
C PHE A 89 14.00 21.11 12.36
N ILE A 90 13.51 21.66 11.24
CA ILE A 90 14.28 22.55 10.37
C ILE A 90 14.64 23.87 11.07
N GLU A 91 13.74 24.38 11.92
CA GLU A 91 13.99 25.58 12.74
C GLU A 91 15.00 25.33 13.87
N GLN A 92 15.07 24.10 14.42
CA GLN A 92 16.01 23.74 15.50
C GLN A 92 17.38 23.27 14.99
N LEU A 93 17.48 22.86 13.73
CA LEU A 93 18.72 22.43 13.08
C LEU A 93 19.92 23.38 13.31
N PRO A 94 19.79 24.72 13.14
CA PRO A 94 20.89 25.65 13.40
C PRO A 94 21.38 25.60 14.85
N ASN A 95 20.47 25.47 15.82
CA ASN A 95 20.81 25.40 17.24
C ASN A 95 21.56 24.11 17.57
N TRP A 96 21.19 22.99 16.95
CA TRP A 96 21.89 21.72 17.13
C TRP A 96 23.29 21.74 16.51
N ILE A 97 23.45 22.39 15.35
CA ILE A 97 24.77 22.59 14.73
C ILE A 97 25.63 23.51 15.59
N ALA A 98 25.08 24.60 16.12
CA ALA A 98 25.78 25.48 17.03
C ALA A 98 26.20 24.76 18.32
N TRP A 99 25.34 23.92 18.89
CA TRP A 99 25.69 23.08 20.04
C TRP A 99 26.78 22.05 19.70
N ALA A 100 26.68 21.40 18.53
CA ALA A 100 27.70 20.46 18.07
C ALA A 100 29.07 21.15 17.90
N ARG A 101 29.09 22.37 17.35
CA ARG A 101 30.30 23.20 17.20
C ARG A 101 30.89 23.66 18.53
N ASN A 102 30.04 24.19 19.41
CA ASN A 102 30.51 24.92 20.60
C ASN A 102 30.68 24.03 21.82
N VAL A 103 30.06 22.85 21.84
CA VAL A 103 30.07 21.93 23.00
C VAL A 103 30.63 20.58 22.61
N ALA A 104 30.08 19.94 21.58
CA ALA A 104 30.47 18.57 21.25
C ALA A 104 31.88 18.48 20.63
N ALA A 105 32.22 19.36 19.68
CA ALA A 105 33.53 19.36 19.02
C ALA A 105 34.70 19.62 20.00
N PRO A 106 34.67 20.64 20.89
CA PRO A 106 35.73 20.83 21.87
C PRO A 106 35.81 19.68 22.89
N TRP A 107 34.67 19.11 23.28
CA TRP A 107 34.64 17.95 24.18
C TRP A 107 35.27 16.70 23.55
N LEU A 108 35.00 16.45 22.26
CA LEU A 108 35.60 15.36 21.49
C LEU A 108 37.09 15.57 21.26
N GLU A 109 37.51 16.79 20.94
CA GLU A 109 38.92 17.14 20.72
C GLU A 109 39.74 16.96 22.01
N GLN A 110 39.20 17.38 23.16
CA GLN A 110 39.84 17.18 24.46
C GLN A 110 39.93 15.71 24.88
N ARG A 111 38.95 14.88 24.51
CA ARG A 111 38.87 13.49 24.96
C ARG A 111 39.56 12.50 24.02
N PHE A 112 39.58 12.78 22.72
CA PHE A 112 40.02 11.84 21.69
C PHE A 112 41.05 12.43 20.70
N GLY A 113 41.37 13.73 20.78
CA GLY A 113 42.40 14.36 19.94
C GLY A 113 42.06 14.49 18.46
N PHE A 114 40.79 14.31 18.08
CA PHE A 114 40.31 14.50 16.70
C PHE A 114 39.79 15.94 16.51
N SER A 115 40.43 16.70 15.62
CA SER A 115 39.93 18.01 15.18
C SER A 115 38.99 17.83 13.99
N PHE A 116 37.70 18.11 14.18
CA PHE A 116 36.71 18.15 13.09
C PHE A 116 36.75 19.53 12.44
N GLU A 117 37.57 19.73 11.40
CA GLU A 117 37.41 20.88 10.51
C GLU A 117 36.10 20.71 9.74
N MET A 118 35.12 21.55 10.08
CA MET A 118 33.73 21.29 9.74
C MET A 118 33.40 21.59 8.28
N PHE A 119 32.64 20.66 7.71
CA PHE A 119 31.71 20.87 6.60
C PHE A 119 31.06 22.26 6.66
N ASP A 120 30.86 22.89 5.49
CA ASP A 120 30.06 24.11 5.31
C ASP A 120 28.59 23.86 5.66
N SER A 121 28.34 23.79 6.97
CA SER A 121 27.05 23.49 7.57
C SER A 121 26.08 24.64 7.42
N GLU A 122 26.57 25.88 7.29
CA GLU A 122 25.75 27.07 7.06
C GLU A 122 25.13 27.07 5.65
N GLY A 123 25.91 26.71 4.61
CA GLY A 123 25.41 26.57 3.26
C GLY A 123 24.32 25.49 3.13
N VAL A 124 24.49 24.34 3.78
CA VAL A 124 23.49 23.26 3.75
C VAL A 124 22.21 23.63 4.50
N VAL A 125 22.32 24.27 5.66
CA VAL A 125 21.16 24.70 6.45
C VAL A 125 20.33 25.74 5.71
N THR A 126 20.98 26.73 5.10
CA THR A 126 20.29 27.78 4.34
C THR A 126 19.61 27.23 3.10
N LEU A 127 20.25 26.30 2.37
CA LEU A 127 19.64 25.60 1.23
C LEU A 127 18.40 24.80 1.64
N LEU A 128 18.46 24.07 2.76
CA LEU A 128 17.34 23.29 3.28
C LEU A 128 16.17 24.18 3.74
N GLN A 129 16.48 25.28 4.45
CA GLN A 129 15.47 26.24 4.89
C GLN A 129 14.79 26.93 3.69
N ASN A 130 15.56 27.34 2.69
CA ASN A 130 15.03 27.97 1.49
C ASN A 130 14.15 26.99 0.69
N HIS A 131 14.62 25.77 0.43
CA HIS A 131 13.82 24.75 -0.26
C HIS A 131 12.53 24.40 0.49
N TRP A 132 12.56 24.31 1.82
CA TRP A 132 11.37 24.02 2.62
C TRP A 132 10.33 25.15 2.52
N ARG A 133 10.79 26.41 2.60
CA ARG A 133 9.95 27.60 2.56
C ARG A 133 9.37 27.85 1.16
N GLU A 134 10.17 27.61 0.13
CA GLU A 134 9.81 27.80 -1.28
C GLU A 134 8.94 26.66 -1.82
N ALA A 135 9.15 25.42 -1.35
CA ALA A 135 8.25 24.30 -1.66
C ALA A 135 6.87 24.41 -0.99
N GLY A 136 6.66 25.36 -0.07
CA GLY A 136 5.39 25.49 0.66
C GLY A 136 5.00 24.21 1.42
N GLY A 137 5.99 23.38 1.77
CA GLY A 137 5.79 22.05 2.34
C GLY A 137 5.62 20.92 1.29
N LEU A 138 4.86 19.89 1.67
CA LEU A 138 4.67 18.66 0.87
C LEU A 138 4.07 18.94 -0.52
N ALA A 139 3.26 19.98 -0.68
CA ALA A 139 2.61 20.33 -1.94
C ALA A 139 3.60 20.69 -3.06
N GLY A 140 4.62 21.53 -2.80
CA GLY A 140 5.63 21.87 -3.80
C GLY A 140 6.54 20.69 -4.14
N THR A 141 6.82 19.80 -3.17
CA THR A 141 7.57 18.57 -3.45
C THR A 141 6.80 17.60 -4.35
N LEU A 142 5.47 17.54 -4.22
CA LEU A 142 4.62 16.76 -5.12
C LEU A 142 4.69 17.35 -6.54
N VAL A 143 4.49 18.66 -6.70
CA VAL A 143 4.57 19.33 -8.02
C VAL A 143 5.94 19.11 -8.68
N ALA A 144 7.03 19.26 -7.93
CA ALA A 144 8.39 19.03 -8.44
C ALA A 144 8.65 17.57 -8.86
N LYS A 145 8.06 16.59 -8.16
CA LYS A 145 8.13 15.17 -8.55
C LYS A 145 7.30 14.88 -9.80
N VAL A 146 6.13 15.50 -9.95
CA VAL A 146 5.29 15.40 -11.16
C VAL A 146 6.05 15.87 -12.39
N SER A 147 6.77 16.99 -12.30
CA SER A 147 7.54 17.53 -13.42
C SER A 147 8.74 16.65 -13.81
N LYS A 148 9.36 15.94 -12.87
CA LYS A 148 10.54 15.09 -13.15
C LYS A 148 10.19 13.65 -13.58
N SER A 149 9.01 13.14 -13.25
CA SER A 149 8.60 11.76 -13.58
C SER A 149 7.09 11.65 -13.86
N GLY A 150 6.62 12.37 -14.88
CA GLY A 150 5.19 12.43 -15.23
C GLY A 150 4.56 11.04 -15.42
N PHE A 151 5.27 10.10 -16.06
CA PHE A 151 4.77 8.74 -16.27
C PHE A 151 4.59 7.96 -14.96
N ALA A 152 5.53 8.06 -14.02
CA ALA A 152 5.41 7.37 -12.73
C ALA A 152 4.28 7.96 -11.86
N VAL A 153 4.10 9.28 -11.90
CA VAL A 153 2.96 9.93 -11.22
C VAL A 153 1.64 9.48 -11.84
N VAL A 154 1.52 9.46 -13.17
CA VAL A 154 0.30 8.98 -13.83
C VAL A 154 0.02 7.53 -13.44
N ALA A 155 1.01 6.65 -13.46
CA ALA A 155 0.85 5.27 -13.02
C ALA A 155 0.41 5.15 -11.55
N TRP A 156 0.97 5.97 -10.66
CA TRP A 156 0.58 6.02 -9.25
C TRP A 156 -0.85 6.53 -9.06
N LEU A 157 -1.26 7.59 -9.77
CA LEU A 157 -2.62 8.12 -9.75
C LEU A 157 -3.63 7.11 -10.31
N LEU A 158 -3.29 6.42 -11.40
CA LEU A 158 -4.11 5.34 -11.93
C LEU A 158 -4.31 4.24 -10.89
N ASN A 159 -3.24 3.78 -10.22
CA ASN A 159 -3.35 2.78 -9.15
C ASN A 159 -4.20 3.29 -7.97
N LEU A 160 -4.02 4.56 -7.58
CA LEU A 160 -4.79 5.20 -6.51
C LEU A 160 -6.31 5.18 -6.78
N VAL A 161 -6.72 5.25 -8.05
CA VAL A 161 -8.14 5.18 -8.45
C VAL A 161 -8.60 3.75 -8.72
N ILE A 162 -7.78 2.95 -9.42
CA ILE A 162 -8.13 1.59 -9.83
C ILE A 162 -8.26 0.67 -8.61
N VAL A 163 -7.35 0.75 -7.63
CA VAL A 163 -7.37 -0.17 -6.47
C VAL A 163 -8.67 -0.03 -5.67
N PRO A 164 -9.11 1.17 -5.24
CA PRO A 164 -10.39 1.33 -4.54
C PRO A 164 -11.59 0.89 -5.37
N VAL A 165 -11.63 1.24 -6.67
CA VAL A 165 -12.74 0.86 -7.56
C VAL A 165 -12.78 -0.66 -7.73
N ALA A 166 -11.66 -1.30 -8.03
CA ALA A 166 -11.57 -2.75 -8.15
C ALA A 166 -11.95 -3.43 -6.84
N ALA A 167 -11.47 -2.92 -5.69
CA ALA A 167 -11.79 -3.48 -4.38
C ALA A 167 -13.29 -3.36 -4.07
N PHE A 168 -13.93 -2.25 -4.44
CA PHE A 168 -15.36 -2.06 -4.30
C PHE A 168 -16.15 -3.13 -5.08
N TYR A 169 -15.84 -3.30 -6.36
CA TYR A 169 -16.53 -4.29 -7.21
C TYR A 169 -16.24 -5.73 -6.77
N LEU A 170 -14.98 -6.06 -6.47
CA LEU A 170 -14.59 -7.40 -6.01
C LEU A 170 -15.25 -7.75 -4.67
N LEU A 171 -15.37 -6.80 -3.74
CA LEU A 171 -16.02 -7.00 -2.46
C LEU A 171 -17.53 -7.15 -2.60
N ARG A 172 -18.15 -6.30 -3.43
CA ARG A 172 -19.59 -6.36 -3.74
C ARG A 172 -19.97 -7.68 -4.37
N ASP A 173 -19.20 -8.15 -5.34
CA ASP A 173 -19.55 -9.33 -6.13
C ASP A 173 -18.79 -10.59 -5.68
N TRP A 174 -18.12 -10.53 -4.51
CA TRP A 174 -17.27 -11.59 -3.96
C TRP A 174 -17.94 -12.96 -3.95
N ASN A 175 -19.19 -13.07 -3.47
CA ASN A 175 -19.90 -14.35 -3.41
C ASN A 175 -20.10 -14.97 -4.81
N LEU A 176 -20.47 -14.14 -5.79
CA LEU A 176 -20.62 -14.58 -7.19
C LEU A 176 -19.28 -14.98 -7.80
N LEU A 177 -18.19 -14.29 -7.45
CA LEU A 177 -16.84 -14.62 -7.89
C LEU A 177 -16.39 -15.97 -7.33
N VAL A 178 -16.58 -16.20 -6.03
CA VAL A 178 -16.25 -17.46 -5.36
C VAL A 178 -17.07 -18.62 -5.94
N GLU A 179 -18.38 -18.42 -6.14
CA GLU A 179 -19.26 -19.43 -6.75
C GLU A 179 -18.81 -19.80 -8.17
N ARG A 180 -18.44 -18.82 -9.00
CA ARG A 180 -17.91 -19.06 -10.35
C ARG A 180 -16.57 -19.78 -10.32
N ILE A 181 -15.68 -19.43 -9.39
CA ILE A 181 -14.40 -20.14 -9.21
C ILE A 181 -14.65 -21.59 -8.82
N HIS A 182 -15.61 -21.84 -7.91
CA HIS A 182 -16.02 -23.20 -7.54
C HIS A 182 -16.58 -23.96 -8.75
N ALA A 183 -17.43 -23.33 -9.57
CA ALA A 183 -18.02 -23.96 -10.75
C ALA A 183 -17.01 -24.34 -11.84
N LEU A 184 -15.82 -23.74 -11.84
CA LEU A 184 -14.71 -24.10 -12.73
C LEU A 184 -13.94 -25.34 -12.26
N LEU A 185 -14.11 -25.76 -10.99
CA LEU A 185 -13.43 -26.93 -10.47
C LEU A 185 -14.03 -28.22 -11.07
N PRO A 186 -13.19 -29.14 -11.56
CA PRO A 186 -13.64 -30.47 -11.92
C PRO A 186 -14.28 -31.18 -10.71
N ARG A 187 -15.50 -31.72 -10.88
CA ARG A 187 -16.29 -32.37 -9.81
C ARG A 187 -15.57 -33.44 -8.98
N HIS A 188 -14.50 -34.04 -9.53
CA HIS A 188 -13.74 -35.10 -8.85
C HIS A 188 -12.76 -34.56 -7.78
N ILE A 189 -12.28 -33.32 -7.90
CA ILE A 189 -11.36 -32.70 -6.92
C ILE A 189 -12.03 -31.65 -6.04
N GLU A 190 -13.19 -31.13 -6.45
CA GLU A 190 -13.96 -30.13 -5.71
C GLU A 190 -14.05 -30.43 -4.19
N PRO A 191 -14.47 -31.63 -3.73
CA PRO A 191 -14.57 -31.89 -2.29
C PRO A 191 -13.21 -31.83 -1.56
N VAL A 192 -12.11 -32.19 -2.23
CA VAL A 192 -10.76 -32.14 -1.64
C VAL A 192 -10.29 -30.69 -1.55
N VAL A 193 -10.46 -29.91 -2.61
CA VAL A 193 -10.06 -28.49 -2.66
C VAL A 193 -10.86 -27.67 -1.64
N VAL A 194 -12.17 -27.85 -1.58
CA VAL A 194 -13.03 -27.14 -0.61
C VAL A 194 -12.65 -27.48 0.82
N ARG A 195 -12.32 -28.75 1.12
CA ARG A 195 -11.84 -29.14 2.45
C ARG A 195 -10.54 -28.44 2.82
N LEU A 196 -9.55 -28.46 1.92
CA LEU A 196 -8.24 -27.82 2.16
C LEU A 196 -8.34 -26.29 2.32
N VAL A 197 -9.16 -25.64 1.50
CA VAL A 197 -9.41 -24.20 1.61
C VAL A 197 -10.05 -23.88 2.95
N ARG A 198 -11.04 -24.67 3.38
CA ARG A 198 -11.69 -24.47 4.68
C ARG A 198 -10.75 -24.73 5.85
N GLU A 199 -9.93 -25.78 5.82
CA GLU A 199 -8.90 -26.03 6.83
C GLU A 199 -7.90 -24.87 6.93
N SER A 200 -7.53 -24.27 5.79
CA SER A 200 -6.65 -23.10 5.74
C SER A 200 -7.31 -21.84 6.29
N ASP A 201 -8.58 -21.59 5.94
CA ASP A 201 -9.37 -20.45 6.42
C ASP A 201 -9.64 -20.54 7.93
N GLU A 202 -9.94 -21.74 8.46
CA GLU A 202 -10.07 -21.99 9.90
C GLU A 202 -8.76 -21.74 10.67
N THR A 203 -7.60 -22.03 10.07
CA THR A 203 -6.28 -21.83 10.70
C THR A 203 -5.81 -20.38 10.62
N LEU A 204 -6.16 -19.64 9.57
CA LEU A 204 -5.78 -18.24 9.37
C LEU A 204 -6.77 -17.25 9.99
N GLY A 205 -8.02 -17.66 10.19
CA GLY A 205 -9.10 -16.85 10.78
C GLY A 205 -9.25 -16.98 12.30
N ALA A 206 -8.48 -17.88 12.94
CA ALA A 206 -8.39 -18.04 14.41
C ALA A 206 -7.19 -17.26 14.98
#